data_AF-A0A6B3IKY7-F1
#
_entry.id   AF-A0A6B3IKY7-F1
#
_cell.length_a   1.000
_cell.length_b   1.000
_cell.length_c   1.000
_cell.angle_alpha   90.00
_cell.angle_beta   90.00
_cell.angle_gamma   90.00
#
_symmetry.space_group_name_H-M   'P 1'
#
loop_
_entity.id
_entity.type
_entity.pdbx_description
1 polymer ?
#
loop_
_entity_poly.entity_id
_entity_poly.type
_entity_poly.pdbx_seq_one_letter_code
_entity_poly.pdbx_strand_id
1 'polypeptide(L)'
;PPFFGAKPQMVLKNGFPAYGVTGDPNAATDACEPLVLGPLFGAHGAAPADLSVAFVSRAAAEAESFGGPRDPLMTRRRRVAVRGTR
;
A
#
# COMPACT_ATOMS: atom_id res chain seq x y z
N PRO A 1 -13.13 17.36 -13.13
CA PRO A 1 -13.80 16.03 -13.16
C PRO A 1 -14.82 15.89 -12.01
N PRO A 2 -15.88 15.08 -12.16
CA PRO A 2 -17.02 15.05 -11.22
C PRO A 2 -16.67 14.56 -9.80
N PHE A 3 -15.62 13.74 -9.63
CA PHE A 3 -15.25 13.13 -8.34
C PHE A 3 -13.86 13.51 -7.83
N PHE A 4 -13.23 14.52 -8.44
CA PHE A 4 -11.88 14.93 -8.09
C PHE A 4 -11.77 15.33 -6.60
N GLY A 5 -10.81 14.76 -5.88
CA GLY A 5 -10.58 15.00 -4.45
C GLY A 5 -11.57 14.32 -3.49
N ALA A 6 -12.69 13.79 -3.99
CA ALA A 6 -13.73 13.19 -3.15
C ALA A 6 -13.76 11.66 -3.21
N LYS A 7 -13.78 11.08 -4.42
CA LYS A 7 -13.89 9.63 -4.63
C LYS A 7 -12.92 9.18 -5.74
N PRO A 8 -11.80 8.53 -5.41
CA PRO A 8 -10.86 8.07 -6.42
C PRO A 8 -11.43 6.88 -7.19
N GLN A 9 -11.20 6.85 -8.50
CA GLN A 9 -11.50 5.66 -9.30
C GLN A 9 -10.56 4.49 -8.95
N MET A 10 -9.28 4.80 -8.72
CA MET A 10 -8.24 3.83 -8.37
C MET A 10 -7.10 4.53 -7.62
N VAL A 11 -6.47 3.81 -6.70
CA VAL A 11 -5.27 4.19 -5.98
C VAL A 11 -4.15 3.24 -6.36
N LEU A 12 -3.09 3.80 -6.95
CA LEU A 12 -1.89 3.06 -7.29
C LEU A 12 -0.87 3.17 -6.15
N LYS A 13 -0.29 2.02 -5.78
CA LYS A 13 0.87 1.92 -4.89
C LYS A 13 2.01 1.31 -5.67
N ASN A 14 3.09 2.06 -5.82
CA ASN A 14 4.27 1.66 -6.60
C ASN A 14 3.90 1.13 -8.01
N GLY A 15 2.99 1.85 -8.69
CA GLY A 15 2.51 1.48 -10.03
C GLY A 15 1.45 0.37 -10.08
N PHE A 16 1.03 -0.20 -8.94
CA PHE A 16 0.11 -1.33 -8.90
C PHE A 16 -1.24 -0.97 -8.23
N PRO A 17 -2.40 -1.44 -8.74
CA PRO A 17 -3.72 -1.15 -8.16
C PRO A 17 -3.86 -1.73 -6.75
N ALA A 18 -3.93 -0.87 -5.75
CA ALA A 18 -4.06 -1.28 -4.35
C ALA A 18 -5.48 -1.13 -3.82
N TYR A 19 -6.22 -0.14 -4.32
CA TYR A 19 -7.58 0.18 -3.86
C TYR A 19 -8.34 0.86 -4.99
N GLY A 20 -9.66 0.70 -5.06
CA GLY A 20 -10.44 1.32 -6.12
C GLY A 20 -11.91 0.92 -6.08
N VAL A 21 -12.65 1.33 -7.11
CA VAL A 21 -14.06 0.98 -7.28
C VAL A 21 -14.16 -0.47 -7.78
N THR A 22 -15.00 -1.27 -7.12
CA THR A 22 -15.34 -2.65 -7.46
C THR A 22 -16.85 -2.79 -7.46
N GLY A 23 -17.40 -3.38 -8.52
CA GLY A 23 -18.81 -3.75 -8.62
C GLY A 23 -19.12 -5.13 -7.99
N ASP A 24 -20.29 -5.66 -8.31
CA ASP A 24 -20.66 -7.04 -7.93
C ASP A 24 -19.67 -8.05 -8.54
N PRO A 25 -18.93 -8.83 -7.71
CA PRO A 25 -17.93 -9.78 -8.19
C PRO A 25 -18.49 -10.95 -8.98
N ASN A 26 -19.81 -11.19 -8.94
CA ASN A 26 -20.47 -12.25 -9.69
C ASN A 26 -21.17 -11.74 -10.97
N ALA A 27 -21.10 -10.44 -11.25
CA ALA A 27 -21.71 -9.85 -12.44
C ALA A 27 -20.87 -10.09 -13.70
N ALA A 28 -21.50 -9.91 -14.86
CA ALA A 28 -20.84 -10.08 -16.16
C ALA A 28 -19.78 -8.98 -16.45
N THR A 29 -19.88 -7.83 -15.77
CA THR A 29 -18.94 -6.71 -15.93
C THR A 29 -18.69 -6.02 -14.58
N ASP A 30 -17.49 -5.47 -14.42
CA ASP A 30 -17.04 -4.83 -13.17
C ASP A 30 -17.78 -3.54 -12.77
N ALA A 31 -18.62 -3.00 -13.67
CA ALA A 31 -19.39 -1.78 -13.45
C ALA A 31 -20.80 -2.04 -12.88
N CYS A 32 -21.18 -3.30 -12.69
CA CYS A 32 -22.48 -3.64 -12.12
C CYS A 32 -22.53 -3.28 -10.64
N GLU A 33 -23.62 -2.61 -10.24
CA GLU A 33 -23.86 -2.24 -8.85
C GLU A 33 -23.98 -3.49 -7.94
N PRO A 34 -23.58 -3.40 -6.66
CA PRO A 34 -23.14 -2.20 -5.96
C PRO A 34 -21.67 -1.84 -6.21
N LEU A 35 -21.41 -0.59 -6.61
CA LEU A 35 -20.08 -0.04 -6.75
C LEU A 35 -19.57 0.45 -5.39
N VAL A 36 -18.62 -0.30 -4.84
CA VAL A 36 -17.99 -0.03 -3.54
C VAL A 36 -16.51 0.26 -3.72
N LEU A 37 -15.95 1.08 -2.82
CA LEU A 37 -14.50 1.23 -2.73
C LEU A 37 -13.94 0.07 -1.92
N GLY A 38 -13.02 -0.68 -2.53
CA GLY A 38 -12.50 -1.92 -1.97
C GLY A 38 -11.02 -2.18 -2.29
N PRO A 39 -10.42 -3.15 -1.57
CA PRO A 39 -9.06 -3.60 -1.86
C PRO A 39 -9.00 -4.24 -3.25
N LEU A 40 -7.97 -3.89 -4.00
CA LEU A 40 -7.62 -4.54 -5.27
C LEU A 40 -6.41 -5.46 -5.05
N PHE A 41 -5.94 -6.14 -6.10
CA PHE A 41 -4.85 -7.12 -6.01
C PHE A 41 -3.61 -6.65 -5.21
N GLY A 42 -3.24 -5.36 -5.29
CA GLY A 42 -2.10 -4.80 -4.57
C GLY A 42 -2.28 -4.71 -3.05
N ALA A 43 -3.49 -4.92 -2.55
CA ALA A 43 -3.79 -4.97 -1.12
C ALA A 43 -3.71 -6.38 -0.51
N HIS A 44 -3.48 -7.42 -1.32
CA HIS A 44 -3.56 -8.81 -0.87
C HIS A 44 -2.20 -9.52 -0.77
N GLY A 45 -2.14 -10.48 0.15
CA GLY A 45 -0.97 -11.33 0.35
C GLY A 45 0.30 -10.55 0.67
N ALA A 46 1.36 -10.83 -0.07
CA ALA A 46 2.66 -10.24 0.14
C ALA A 46 2.76 -8.82 -0.48
N ALA A 47 1.94 -8.50 -1.50
CA ALA A 47 2.05 -7.29 -2.30
C ALA A 47 2.06 -5.98 -1.50
N PRO A 48 1.23 -5.78 -0.44
CA PRO A 48 1.27 -4.54 0.34
C PRO A 48 2.65 -4.20 0.88
N ALA A 49 3.45 -5.21 1.25
CA ALA A 49 4.77 -4.99 1.78
C ALA A 49 5.79 -4.60 0.69
N ASP A 50 5.68 -5.15 -0.52
CA ASP A 50 6.57 -4.84 -1.64
C ASP A 50 6.22 -3.49 -2.30
N LEU A 51 4.94 -3.12 -2.29
CA LEU A 51 4.43 -1.89 -2.89
C LEU A 51 4.50 -0.67 -1.95
N SER A 52 5.01 -0.86 -0.72
CA SER A 52 5.12 0.21 0.27
C SER A 52 6.49 0.26 0.93
N VAL A 53 6.71 1.37 1.64
CA VAL A 53 7.91 1.59 2.44
C VAL A 53 7.50 1.87 3.88
N ALA A 54 8.34 1.47 4.82
CA ALA A 54 8.27 1.91 6.20
C ALA A 54 9.29 3.03 6.40
N PHE A 55 8.83 4.26 6.63
CA PHE A 55 9.73 5.35 7.01
C PHE A 55 10.16 5.18 8.46
N VAL A 56 11.46 5.23 8.71
CA VAL A 56 12.05 5.01 10.03
C VAL A 56 13.08 6.09 10.36
N SER A 57 13.46 6.21 11.62
CA SER A 57 14.58 7.08 12.01
C SER A 57 15.89 6.58 11.36
N ARG A 58 16.84 7.49 11.16
CA ARG A 58 18.18 7.13 10.67
C ARG A 58 18.83 6.07 11.55
N ALA A 59 18.75 6.23 12.87
CA ALA A 59 19.28 5.25 13.83
C ALA A 59 18.66 3.85 13.66
N ALA A 60 17.35 3.76 13.38
CA ALA A 60 16.69 2.47 13.15
C ALA A 60 17.05 1.83 11.80
N ALA A 61 17.36 2.63 10.79
CA ALA A 61 17.84 2.13 9.50
C ALA A 61 19.31 1.67 9.53
N GLU A 62 20.12 2.26 10.42
CA GLU A 62 21.55 1.96 10.60
C GLU A 62 21.80 0.92 11.70
N ALA A 63 20.76 0.46 12.42
CA ALA A 63 20.88 -0.52 13.47
C ALA A 63 21.32 -1.88 12.93
N GLU A 64 22.29 -2.52 13.60
CA GLU A 64 22.81 -3.84 13.24
C GLU A 64 21.75 -4.95 13.27
N SER A 65 20.65 -4.75 14.00
CA SER A 65 19.53 -5.69 14.02
C SER A 65 18.66 -5.66 12.76
N PHE A 66 18.86 -4.68 11.86
CA PHE A 66 18.07 -4.53 10.64
C PHE A 66 18.17 -5.77 9.74
N GLY A 67 17.03 -6.39 9.46
CA GLY A 67 16.93 -7.61 8.64
C GLY A 67 17.47 -8.88 9.31
N GLY A 68 17.91 -8.78 10.57
CA GLY A 68 18.45 -9.90 11.34
C GLY A 68 17.42 -10.61 12.24
N PRO A 69 17.82 -11.70 12.91
CA PRO A 69 16.93 -12.46 13.81
C PRO A 69 16.39 -11.67 15.01
N ARG A 70 17.06 -10.56 15.35
CA ARG A 70 16.69 -9.66 16.45
C ARG A 70 16.05 -8.36 15.94
N ASP A 71 15.60 -8.33 14.69
CA ASP A 71 14.93 -7.17 14.14
C ASP A 71 13.59 -6.94 14.87
N PRO A 72 13.42 -5.81 15.59
CA PRO A 72 12.18 -5.57 16.33
C PRO A 72 10.98 -5.28 15.41
N LEU A 73 11.21 -4.97 14.13
CA LEU A 73 10.15 -4.65 13.18
C LEU A 73 9.74 -5.90 12.40
N MET A 74 8.54 -6.41 12.70
CA MET A 74 7.93 -7.60 12.08
C MET A 74 7.50 -7.42 10.61
N THR A 75 7.89 -6.32 9.96
CA THR A 75 7.50 -6.02 8.59
C THR A 75 8.65 -6.23 7.62
N ARG A 76 8.34 -6.86 6.48
CA ARG A 76 9.26 -7.00 5.33
C ARG A 76 9.27 -5.78 4.40
N ARG A 77 8.51 -4.74 4.72
CA ARG A 77 8.50 -3.49 3.93
C ARG A 77 9.91 -2.93 3.86
N ARG A 78 10.29 -2.42 2.69
CA ARG A 78 11.55 -1.68 2.54
C ARG A 78 11.57 -0.50 3.50
N ARG A 79 12.61 -0.41 4.33
CA ARG A 79 12.78 0.71 5.27
C ARG A 79 13.49 1.86 4.60
N VAL A 80 12.99 3.07 4.83
CA VAL A 80 13.55 4.30 4.29
C VAL A 80 13.83 5.25 5.44
N ALA A 81 15.10 5.59 5.63
CA ALA A 81 15.50 6.56 6.65
C ALA A 81 14.94 7.95 6.31
N VAL A 82 14.25 8.57 7.27
CA VAL A 82 13.84 9.97 7.18
C VAL A 82 15.07 10.88 7.24
N ARG A 83 15.11 11.92 6.40
CA ARG A 83 16.20 12.90 6.26
C ARG A 83 15.63 14.31 6.09
N GLY A 84 16.43 15.35 6.36
CA GLY A 84 16.06 16.75 6.08
C GLY A 84 15.00 17.33 7.01
N THR A 85 14.95 16.88 8.27
CA THR A 85 13.96 17.33 9.28
C THR A 85 14.57 18.22 10.38
N ARG A 86 15.80 18.71 10.17
CA ARG A 86 16.49 19.72 10.97
C ARG A 86 17.36 20.57 10.06
#